data_AF-A0A9X8R2I9-F1
#
_entry.id   AF-A0A9X8R2I9-F1
#
_cell.length_a   1.000
_cell.length_b   1.000
_cell.length_c   1.000
_cell.angle_alpha   90.00
_cell.angle_beta   90.00
_cell.angle_gamma   90.00
#
_symmetry.space_group_name_H-M   'P 1'
#
loop_
_entity.id
_entity.type
_entity.pdbx_description
1 polymer ?
#
loop_
_entity_poly.entity_id
_entity_poly.type
_entity_poly.pdbx_seq_one_letter_code
_entity_poly.pdbx_strand_id
1 'polypeptide(L)'
;MVLVILAGFFSGVFNTVLTEAVMEATEMPRNVASSSYSGMRFLGGAVAPAASGPLAASLGAGVPYWFGAGSLLVSLLILFAGRKTLNRIL
;
A
#
# COMPACT_ATOMS: atom_id res chain seq x y z
N MET A 1 17.83 13.89 -5.59
CA MET A 1 17.53 14.23 -4.18
C MET A 1 16.08 14.65 -3.97
N VAL A 2 15.54 15.61 -4.72
CA VAL A 2 14.12 16.04 -4.60
C VAL A 2 13.13 14.86 -4.66
N LEU A 3 13.30 13.94 -5.62
CA LEU A 3 12.42 12.76 -5.75
C LEU A 3 12.46 11.82 -4.52
N VAL A 4 13.61 11.70 -3.85
CA VAL A 4 13.76 10.87 -2.65
C VAL A 4 13.04 11.51 -1.47
N ILE A 5 13.16 12.83 -1.33
CA ILE A 5 12.47 13.60 -0.29
C ILE A 5 10.95 13.47 -0.48
N LEU A 6 10.46 13.66 -1.71
CA LEU A 6 9.04 13.50 -2.02
C LEU A 6 8.56 12.07 -1.75
N ALA A 7 9.32 11.05 -2.16
CA ALA A 7 8.98 9.65 -1.89
C ALA A 7 8.90 9.37 -0.38
N GLY A 8 9.86 9.88 0.41
CA GLY A 8 9.84 9.75 1.87
C GLY A 8 8.66 10.46 2.52
N PHE A 9 8.35 11.68 2.07
CA PHE A 9 7.18 12.43 2.53
C PHE A 9 5.88 11.67 2.29
N PHE A 10 5.61 11.25 1.05
CA PHE A 10 4.39 10.51 0.72
C PHE A 10 4.33 9.16 1.44
N SER A 11 5.45 8.43 1.52
CA SER A 11 5.50 7.16 2.24
C SER A 11 5.19 7.34 3.73
N GLY A 12 5.62 8.45 4.35
CA GLY A 12 5.30 8.78 5.73
C GLY A 12 3.81 9.06 5.92
N VAL A 13 3.23 9.90 5.05
CA VAL A 13 1.79 10.22 5.07
C VAL A 13 0.94 8.95 4.92
N PHE A 14 1.24 8.10 3.94
CA PHE A 14 0.50 6.85 3.75
C PHE A 14 0.60 5.91 4.94
N ASN A 15 1.76 5.84 5.60
CA ASN A 15 1.93 4.98 6.77
C ASN A 15 0.98 5.37 7.91
N THR A 16 0.84 6.66 8.20
CA THR A 16 -0.07 7.14 9.25
C THR A 16 -1.52 6.96 8.83
N VAL A 17 -1.91 7.50 7.67
CA VAL A 17 -3.29 7.51 7.20
C VAL A 17 -3.86 6.09 7.06
N LEU A 18 -3.10 5.14 6.51
CA LEU A 18 -3.56 3.76 6.37
C LEU A 18 -3.72 3.06 7.73
N THR A 19 -2.80 3.33 8.67
CA THR A 19 -2.89 2.72 10.00
C THR A 19 -4.12 3.25 10.74
N GLU A 20 -4.34 4.57 10.73
CA GLU A 20 -5.52 5.19 11.36
C GLU A 20 -6.82 4.74 10.68
N ALA A 21 -6.87 4.76 9.35
CA ALA A 21 -8.05 4.36 8.59
C ALA A 21 -8.47 2.91 8.89
N VAL A 22 -7.53 1.97 9.02
CA VAL A 22 -7.87 0.57 9.36
C VAL A 22 -8.40 0.46 10.79
N MET A 23 -7.90 1.27 11.72
CA MET A 23 -8.36 1.24 13.11
C MET A 23 -9.76 1.84 13.26
N GLU A 24 -10.11 2.81 12.43
CA GLU A 24 -11.42 3.47 12.44
C GLU A 24 -12.47 2.74 11.60
N ALA A 25 -12.06 2.03 10.54
CA ALA A 25 -12.99 1.37 9.62
C ALA A 25 -13.59 0.06 10.16
N THR A 26 -13.17 -0.43 11.33
CA THR A 26 -13.63 -1.71 11.89
C THR A 26 -14.07 -1.57 13.34
N GLU A 27 -15.17 -2.23 13.70
CA GLU A 27 -15.65 -2.35 15.09
C GLU A 27 -14.91 -3.45 15.87
N MET A 28 -13.95 -4.15 15.24
CA MET A 28 -13.20 -5.22 15.88
C MET A 28 -12.24 -4.70 16.97
N PRO A 29 -11.87 -5.56 17.94
CA PRO A 29 -10.85 -5.24 18.92
C PRO A 29 -9.54 -4.74 18.27
N ARG A 30 -8.95 -3.68 18.85
CA ARG A 30 -7.72 -3.04 18.32
C ARG A 30 -6.57 -4.02 18.06
N ASN A 31 -6.43 -5.06 18.87
CA ASN A 31 -5.39 -6.08 18.68
C ASN A 31 -5.59 -6.90 17.40
N VAL A 32 -6.84 -7.19 17.01
CA VAL A 32 -7.20 -7.89 15.77
C VAL A 32 -7.00 -6.97 14.57
N ALA A 33 -7.50 -5.72 14.64
CA ALA A 33 -7.31 -4.75 13.56
C ALA A 33 -5.82 -4.49 13.26
N SER A 34 -5.01 -4.33 14.32
CA SER A 34 -3.57 -4.11 14.21
C SER A 34 -2.82 -5.31 13.64
N SER A 35 -3.16 -6.52 14.07
CA SER A 35 -2.50 -7.74 13.58
C SER A 35 -2.84 -8.02 12.12
N SER A 36 -4.09 -7.78 11.70
CA SER A 36 -4.50 -7.85 10.29
C SER A 36 -3.75 -6.83 9.43
N TYR A 37 -3.69 -5.56 9.87
CA TYR A 37 -2.93 -4.52 9.15
C TYR A 37 -1.44 -4.87 9.02
N SER A 38 -0.82 -5.28 10.13
CA SER A 38 0.60 -5.67 10.15
C SER A 38 0.85 -6.89 9.26
N GLY A 39 -0.05 -7.88 9.27
CA GLY A 39 0.01 -9.04 8.39
C GLY A 39 0.00 -8.64 6.91
N MET A 40 -0.91 -7.75 6.50
CA MET A 40 -0.94 -7.22 5.13
C MET A 40 0.34 -6.47 4.75
N ARG A 41 0.89 -5.68 5.68
CA ARG A 41 2.18 -4.98 5.47
C ARG A 41 3.32 -5.96 5.25
N PHE A 42 3.41 -7.02 6.06
CA PHE A 42 4.45 -8.03 5.90
C PHE A 42 4.29 -8.84 4.62
N LEU A 43 3.05 -9.19 4.24
CA LEU A 43 2.78 -9.86 2.97
C LEU A 43 3.24 -9.01 1.79
N GLY A 44 2.90 -7.71 1.77
CA GLY A 44 3.40 -6.79 0.76
C GLY A 44 4.92 -6.71 0.74
N GLY A 45 5.56 -6.65 1.91
CA GLY A 45 7.01 -6.66 2.08
C GLY A 45 7.70 -7.94 1.59
N ALA A 46 7.01 -9.08 1.61
CA ALA A 46 7.51 -10.35 1.09
C ALA A 46 7.30 -10.49 -0.43
N VAL A 47 6.13 -10.08 -0.92
CA VAL A 47 5.79 -10.14 -2.36
C VAL A 47 6.63 -9.16 -3.18
N ALA A 48 6.92 -7.98 -2.65
CA ALA A 48 7.70 -6.96 -3.36
C ALA A 48 9.08 -7.45 -3.85
N PRO A 49 9.98 -8.00 -3.01
CA PRO A 49 11.26 -8.54 -3.45
C PRO A 49 11.11 -9.81 -4.29
N ALA A 50 10.14 -10.66 -3.98
CA ALA A 50 9.87 -11.89 -4.75
C ALA A 50 9.46 -11.58 -6.20
N ALA A 51 8.74 -10.49 -6.43
CA ALA A 51 8.39 -10.01 -7.77
C ALA A 51 9.52 -9.18 -8.40
N SER A 52 10.14 -8.26 -7.66
CA SER A 52 11.09 -7.30 -8.24
C SER A 52 12.38 -7.93 -8.73
N GLY A 53 12.92 -8.95 -8.05
CA GLY A 53 14.15 -9.64 -8.45
C GLY A 53 14.04 -10.28 -9.83
N PRO A 54 13.10 -11.22 -10.04
CA PRO A 54 12.87 -11.84 -11.34
C PRO A 54 12.49 -10.86 -12.45
N LEU A 55 11.69 -9.83 -12.14
CA LEU A 55 11.32 -8.78 -13.10
C LEU A 55 12.54 -7.97 -13.55
N ALA A 56 13.43 -7.61 -12.62
CA ALA A 56 14.67 -6.90 -12.94
C ALA A 56 15.60 -7.75 -13.81
N ALA A 57 15.72 -9.05 -13.50
CA ALA A 57 16.58 -9.97 -14.22
C ALA A 57 16.11 -10.27 -15.65
N SER A 58 14.79 -10.34 -15.86
CA SER A 58 14.20 -10.71 -17.15
C SER A 58 13.97 -9.53 -18.10
N LEU A 59 13.56 -8.37 -17.56
CA LEU A 59 13.09 -7.23 -18.37
C LEU A 59 13.91 -5.94 -18.12
N GLY A 60 14.88 -5.98 -17.20
CA GLY A 60 15.81 -4.89 -16.92
C GLY A 60 15.50 -4.11 -15.64
N ALA A 61 16.51 -3.39 -15.14
CA ALA A 61 16.48 -2.73 -13.83
C ALA A 61 15.38 -1.67 -13.65
N GLY A 62 14.85 -1.10 -14.74
CA GLY A 62 13.78 -0.10 -14.70
C GLY A 62 12.38 -0.67 -14.47
N VAL A 63 12.16 -1.95 -14.77
CA VAL A 63 10.82 -2.55 -14.80
C VAL A 63 10.15 -2.67 -13.42
N PRO A 64 10.86 -3.03 -12.33
CA PRO A 64 10.25 -3.06 -11.00
C PRO A 64 9.66 -1.72 -10.55
N TYR A 65 10.24 -0.59 -10.99
CA TYR A 65 9.71 0.74 -10.67
C TYR A 65 8.37 1.00 -11.36
N TRP A 66 8.26 0.63 -12.63
CA TRP A 66 7.00 0.72 -13.37
C TRP A 66 5.94 -0.24 -12.83
N PHE A 67 6.35 -1.45 -12.42
CA PHE A 67 5.45 -2.39 -11.76
C PHE A 67 4.94 -1.85 -10.42
N GLY A 68 5.81 -1.25 -9.61
CA GLY A 68 5.43 -0.56 -8.37
C GLY A 68 4.47 0.61 -8.62
N ALA A 69 4.73 1.43 -9.64
CA ALA A 69 3.84 2.51 -10.04
C ALA A 69 2.46 1.98 -10.49
N GLY A 70 2.42 0.89 -11.25
CA GLY A 70 1.17 0.22 -11.64
C GLY A 70 0.39 -0.31 -10.44
N SER A 71 1.06 -0.94 -9.47
CA SER A 71 0.45 -1.43 -8.23
C SER A 71 -0.16 -0.28 -7.40
N LEU A 72 0.53 0.86 -7.33
CA LEU A 72 0.01 2.07 -6.70
C LEU A 72 -1.27 2.56 -7.39
N LEU A 73 -1.28 2.61 -8.73
CA LEU A 73 -2.46 3.01 -9.50
C LEU A 73 -3.64 2.06 -9.26
N VAL A 74 -3.41 0.75 -9.24
CA VAL A 74 -4.45 -0.25 -8.92
C VAL A 74 -5.00 -0.03 -7.51
N SER A 75 -4.11 0.23 -6.54
CA SER A 75 -4.51 0.53 -5.16
C SER A 75 -5.37 1.80 -5.07
N LEU A 76 -5.00 2.85 -5.79
CA LEU A 76 -5.79 4.07 -5.92
C LEU A 76 -7.17 3.79 -6.52
N LEU A 77 -7.25 3.02 -7.62
CA LEU A 77 -8.52 2.65 -8.25
C LEU A 77 -9.44 1.88 -7.31
N ILE A 78 -8.89 0.93 -6.54
CA ILE A 78 -9.64 0.18 -5.52
C ILE A 78 -10.19 1.14 -4.47
N LEU A 79 -9.36 2.06 -3.97
CA LEU A 79 -9.77 3.05 -2.97
C LEU A 79 -10.86 3.98 -3.52
N PHE A 80 -10.72 4.47 -4.75
CA PHE A 80 -11.71 5.32 -5.41
C PHE A 80 -13.03 4.60 -5.67
N ALA A 81 -13.00 3.33 -6.10
CA ALA A 81 -14.20 2.52 -6.26
C ALA A 81 -14.90 2.26 -4.91
N GLY A 82 -14.12 2.02 -3.86
CA GLY A 82 -14.60 1.82 -2.50
C GLY A 82 -15.24 3.05 -1.85
N ARG A 83 -15.01 4.28 -2.38
CA ARG A 83 -15.62 5.52 -1.85
C ARG A 83 -17.14 5.45 -1.80
N LYS A 84 -17.80 4.77 -2.75
CA LYS A 84 -19.26 4.58 -2.74
C LYS A 84 -19.73 3.68 -1.60
N THR A 85 -18.92 2.72 -1.18
CA THR A 85 -19.22 1.85 -0.02
C THR A 85 -18.99 2.60 1.29
N LEU A 86 -17.94 3.42 1.38
CA LEU A 86 -17.66 4.26 2.56
C LEU A 86 -18.76 5.31 2.81
N ASN A 87 -19.25 5.98 1.76
CA ASN A 87 -20.35 6.96 1.85
C ASN A 87 -21.71 6.34 2.22
N ARG A 88 -21.84 5.01 2.31
CA ARG A 88 -23.09 4.35 2.69
C ARG A 88 -23.17 4.00 4.19
N ILE A 89 -22.05 4.15 4.91
CA ILE A 89 -21.92 3.81 6.34
C ILE A 89 -21.84 5.09 7.20
N LEU A 90 -21.49 6.25 6.61
CA LEU A 90 -21.70 7.58 7.19
C LEU A 90 -23.11 8.09 6.89
#